data_AF-A0A1I2DFU5-F1
#
_entry.id   AF-A0A1I2DFU5-F1
#
_cell.length_a   1.000
_cell.length_b   1.000
_cell.length_c   1.000
_cell.angle_alpha   90.00
_cell.angle_beta   90.00
_cell.angle_gamma   90.00
#
_symmetry.space_group_name_H-M   'P 1'
#
loop_
_entity.id
_entity.type
_entity.pdbx_description
1 polymer ?
#
loop_
_entity_poly.entity_id
_entity_poly.type
_entity_poly.pdbx_seq_one_letter_code
_entity_poly.pdbx_strand_id
1 'polypeptide(L)'
;MPRLIDHPLFHPFSSNLPERHSMKRFLSTLALVPFLSLAAISSVHAHSADEEKADAERHRAMAAAHEAAAKCLEAGKGHEQCMKELQVACKGLAIGKFCGMKHQH
;
A
#
# COMPACT_ATOMS: atom_id res chain seq x y z
N MET A 1 13.97 -27.04 8.33
CA MET A 1 13.52 -26.06 9.35
C MET A 1 12.76 -24.92 8.65
N PRO A 2 11.49 -25.10 8.26
CA PRO A 2 10.70 -24.01 7.68
C PRO A 2 10.10 -23.16 8.81
N ARG A 3 10.43 -21.87 8.89
CA ARG A 3 9.75 -20.94 9.78
C ARG A 3 8.51 -20.39 9.08
N LEU A 4 7.36 -20.87 9.53
CA LEU A 4 6.10 -20.14 9.54
C LEU A 4 6.36 -18.69 9.96
N ILE A 5 5.96 -17.73 9.12
CA ILE A 5 5.58 -16.40 9.58
C ILE A 5 4.14 -16.20 9.14
N ASP A 6 3.26 -16.74 9.99
CA ASP A 6 1.90 -16.25 10.17
C ASP A 6 1.98 -14.77 10.58
N HIS A 7 1.45 -13.88 9.75
CA HIS A 7 1.12 -12.51 10.16
C HIS A 7 -0.36 -12.23 9.88
N PRO A 8 -1.28 -12.66 10.77
CA PRO A 8 -2.63 -12.15 10.80
C PRO A 8 -2.70 -11.04 11.85
N LEU A 9 -2.22 -9.84 11.52
CA LEU A 9 -2.58 -8.62 12.25
C LEU A 9 -2.72 -7.45 11.27
N PHE A 10 -3.66 -7.60 10.33
CA PHE A 10 -4.28 -6.47 9.68
C PHE A 10 -5.29 -5.88 10.68
N HIS A 11 -4.84 -4.93 11.50
CA HIS A 11 -5.72 -4.21 12.42
C HIS A 11 -6.72 -3.38 11.58
N PRO A 12 -8.04 -3.49 11.82
CA PRO A 12 -8.99 -2.59 11.21
C PRO A 12 -8.82 -1.19 11.83
N PHE A 13 -8.49 -0.25 10.95
CA PHE A 13 -8.94 1.14 10.93
C PHE A 13 -9.81 1.54 12.15
N SER A 14 -9.17 2.20 13.12
CA SER A 14 -9.82 2.86 14.25
C SER A 14 -10.67 4.02 13.72
N SER A 15 -11.97 3.79 13.58
CA SER A 15 -12.97 4.78 13.23
C SER A 15 -12.99 5.88 14.30
N ASN A 16 -12.58 7.08 13.92
CA ASN A 16 -12.82 8.29 14.69
C ASN A 16 -14.35 8.52 14.71
N LEU A 17 -14.97 8.42 15.88
CA LEU A 17 -16.40 8.63 16.08
C LEU A 17 -16.64 10.13 16.32
N PRO A 18 -17.31 10.88 15.44
CA PRO A 18 -17.73 12.23 15.77
C PRO A 18 -18.92 12.21 16.74
N GLU A 19 -18.69 12.86 17.88
CA GLU A 19 -19.65 13.21 18.92
C GLU A 19 -20.96 13.81 18.38
N ARG A 20 -22.05 13.12 18.70
CA ARG A 20 -23.30 13.65 19.25
C ARG A 20 -23.81 15.01 18.69
N HIS A 21 -24.45 14.99 17.53
CA HIS A 21 -25.40 16.05 17.17
C HIS A 21 -26.74 15.84 17.88
N SER A 22 -27.14 16.85 18.65
CA SER A 22 -28.28 16.91 19.56
C SER A 22 -29.62 16.58 18.87
N MET A 23 -30.23 15.48 19.32
CA MET A 23 -31.60 15.07 18.99
C MET A 23 -32.60 16.08 19.55
N LYS A 24 -33.13 16.95 18.69
CA LYS A 24 -34.49 17.52 18.76
C LYS A 24 -34.71 18.41 17.55
N ARG A 25 -35.19 17.81 16.47
CA ARG A 25 -36.41 18.22 15.78
C ARG A 25 -36.50 17.50 14.42
N PHE A 26 -37.71 17.06 14.12
CA PHE A 26 -38.18 16.63 12.79
C PHE A 26 -37.74 15.21 12.39
N LEU A 27 -38.15 14.13 13.07
CA LEU A 27 -39.50 13.54 13.01
C LEU A 27 -40.19 13.52 11.61
N SER A 28 -39.45 13.66 10.49
CA SER A 28 -40.11 13.81 9.17
C SER A 28 -39.47 13.09 7.98
N THR A 29 -38.68 12.03 8.17
CA THR A 29 -38.11 11.25 7.05
C THR A 29 -38.20 9.74 7.23
N LEU A 30 -39.25 9.26 7.90
CA LEU A 30 -39.56 7.82 8.01
C LEU A 30 -40.49 7.38 6.86
N ALA A 31 -40.06 7.52 5.60
CA ALA A 31 -40.87 7.07 4.46
C ALA A 31 -40.07 6.71 3.18
N LEU A 32 -38.79 6.36 3.28
CA LEU A 32 -38.02 5.88 2.11
C LEU A 32 -36.93 4.87 2.51
N VAL A 33 -37.28 3.85 3.30
CA VAL A 33 -36.34 2.82 3.79
C VAL A 33 -36.81 1.39 3.41
N PRO A 34 -36.89 1.02 2.12
CA PRO A 34 -36.80 -0.42 1.84
C PRO A 34 -35.95 -0.81 0.62
N PHE A 35 -34.97 -0.01 0.16
CA PHE A 35 -34.19 -0.33 -1.05
C PHE A 35 -32.67 -0.32 -0.92
N LEU A 36 -32.12 -0.51 0.30
CA LEU A 36 -30.67 -0.53 0.50
C LEU A 36 -30.16 -1.83 1.16
N SER A 37 -30.61 -2.97 0.63
CA SER A 37 -30.14 -4.29 1.06
C SER A 37 -29.74 -5.14 -0.14
N LEU A 38 -28.68 -4.74 -0.86
CA LEU A 38 -27.93 -5.67 -1.72
C LEU A 38 -26.46 -5.62 -1.29
N ALA A 39 -26.15 -6.46 -0.30
CA ALA A 39 -24.84 -6.52 0.35
C ALA A 39 -23.79 -7.15 -0.59
N ALA A 40 -22.73 -6.36 -0.81
CA ALA A 40 -21.34 -6.74 -0.98
C ALA A 40 -21.03 -8.10 -1.64
N ILE A 41 -20.85 -8.10 -2.97
CA ILE A 41 -20.05 -9.12 -3.66
C ILE A 41 -18.58 -8.69 -3.49
N SER A 42 -17.90 -9.20 -2.47
CA SER A 42 -16.45 -9.07 -2.34
C SER A 42 -15.78 -9.99 -3.35
N SER A 43 -15.47 -9.48 -4.55
CA SER A 43 -14.67 -10.21 -5.53
C SER A 43 -13.24 -10.37 -4.99
N VAL A 44 -12.96 -11.51 -4.36
CA VAL A 44 -11.58 -11.98 -4.14
C VAL A 44 -11.00 -12.30 -5.51
N HIS A 45 -10.33 -11.31 -6.12
CA HIS A 45 -9.51 -11.54 -7.29
C HIS A 45 -8.29 -12.34 -6.82
N ALA A 46 -8.39 -13.66 -6.85
CA ALA A 46 -7.24 -14.53 -6.63
C ALA A 46 -6.26 -14.26 -7.77
N HIS A 47 -5.16 -13.56 -7.47
CA HIS A 47 -4.03 -13.50 -8.39
C HIS A 47 -3.64 -14.94 -8.74
N SER A 48 -3.47 -15.25 -10.02
CA SER A 48 -2.96 -16.56 -10.39
C SER A 48 -1.54 -16.73 -9.83
N ALA A 49 -1.12 -17.96 -9.59
CA ALA A 49 0.22 -18.26 -9.08
C ALA A 49 1.34 -17.63 -9.95
N ASP A 50 1.07 -17.43 -11.25
CA ASP A 50 1.97 -16.78 -12.18
C ASP A 50 2.09 -15.27 -11.92
N GLU A 51 0.98 -14.59 -11.65
CA GLU A 51 0.97 -13.16 -11.27
C GLU A 51 1.68 -12.95 -9.93
N GLU A 52 1.45 -13.83 -8.94
CA GLU A 52 2.14 -13.77 -7.65
C GLU A 52 3.66 -13.95 -7.79
N LYS A 53 4.10 -14.87 -8.64
CA LYS A 53 5.52 -15.08 -8.92
C LYS A 53 6.14 -13.88 -9.62
N ALA A 54 5.49 -13.34 -10.65
CA ALA A 54 5.97 -12.15 -11.36
C ALA A 54 6.05 -10.93 -10.44
N ASP A 55 5.08 -10.80 -9.53
CA ASP A 55 5.05 -9.77 -8.51
C ASP A 55 6.21 -9.90 -7.52
N ALA A 56 6.48 -11.12 -7.04
CA ALA A 56 7.62 -11.40 -6.16
C ALA A 56 8.98 -11.09 -6.84
N GLU A 57 9.14 -11.43 -8.12
CA GLU A 57 10.34 -11.12 -8.89
C GLU A 57 10.53 -9.60 -9.04
N ARG A 58 9.47 -8.87 -9.37
CA ARG A 58 9.49 -7.41 -9.43
C ARG A 58 9.87 -6.78 -8.08
N HIS A 59 9.29 -7.27 -6.99
CA HIS A 59 9.61 -6.81 -5.63
C HIS A 59 11.07 -7.06 -5.25
N ARG A 60 11.64 -8.20 -5.63
CA ARG A 60 13.07 -8.48 -5.41
C ARG A 60 13.96 -7.53 -6.20
N ALA A 61 13.61 -7.22 -7.45
CA ALA A 61 14.36 -6.27 -8.27
C ALA A 61 14.32 -4.84 -7.67
N MET A 62 13.17 -4.41 -7.14
CA MET A 62 13.08 -3.13 -6.41
C MET A 62 13.94 -3.14 -5.14
N ALA A 63 13.91 -4.22 -4.36
CA ALA A 63 14.73 -4.33 -3.16
C ALA A 63 16.23 -4.22 -3.46
N ALA A 64 16.70 -4.88 -4.53
CA ALA A 64 18.08 -4.78 -4.97
C ALA A 64 18.47 -3.34 -5.39
N ALA A 65 17.58 -2.63 -6.07
CA ALA A 65 17.80 -1.23 -6.45
C ALA A 65 17.94 -0.31 -5.22
N HIS A 66 17.07 -0.49 -4.21
CA HIS A 66 17.12 0.26 -2.96
C HIS A 66 18.35 -0.09 -2.12
N GLU A 67 18.76 -1.36 -2.09
CA GLU A 67 20.00 -1.80 -1.43
C GLU A 67 21.24 -1.16 -2.10
N ALA A 68 21.27 -1.12 -3.43
CA ALA A 68 22.35 -0.45 -4.17
C ALA A 68 22.41 1.06 -3.85
N ALA A 69 21.24 1.71 -3.75
CA ALA A 69 21.17 3.12 -3.35
C ALA A 69 21.67 3.34 -1.91
N ALA A 70 21.33 2.45 -0.97
CA ALA A 70 21.84 2.49 0.40
C ALA A 70 23.38 2.37 0.43
N LYS A 71 23.94 1.39 -0.28
CA LYS A 71 25.40 1.22 -0.41
C LYS A 71 26.08 2.42 -1.05
N CYS A 72 25.44 3.06 -2.03
CA CYS A 72 25.95 4.28 -2.64
C CYS A 72 26.05 5.43 -1.61
N LEU A 73 25.05 5.56 -0.73
CA LEU A 73 25.06 6.55 0.35
C LEU A 73 26.14 6.24 1.40
N GLU A 74 26.27 4.97 1.80
CA GLU A 74 27.33 4.50 2.71
C GLU A 74 28.73 4.76 2.16
N ALA A 75 28.89 4.68 0.84
CA ALA A 75 30.14 5.01 0.15
C ALA A 75 30.42 6.53 0.04
N GLY A 76 29.52 7.39 0.54
CA GLY A 76 29.72 8.84 0.54
C GLY A 76 29.61 9.52 -0.83
N LYS A 77 29.03 8.86 -1.84
CA LYS A 77 28.90 9.40 -3.21
C LYS A 77 27.94 10.58 -3.34
N GLY A 78 27.20 10.90 -2.28
CA GLY A 78 26.26 12.02 -2.23
C GLY A 78 24.86 11.64 -2.72
N HIS A 79 23.85 12.28 -2.13
CA HIS A 79 22.45 11.93 -2.31
C HIS A 79 21.98 12.02 -3.77
N GLU A 80 22.34 13.10 -4.48
CA GLU A 80 21.95 13.31 -5.88
C GLU A 80 22.46 12.21 -6.82
N GLN A 81 23.69 11.74 -6.62
CA GLN A 81 24.26 10.69 -7.44
C GLN A 81 23.56 9.35 -7.17
N CYS A 82 23.37 8.99 -5.90
CA CYS A 82 22.68 7.76 -5.52
C CYS A 82 21.22 7.75 -5.98
N MET A 83 20.55 8.91 -5.94
CA MET A 83 19.19 9.03 -6.46
C MET A 83 19.09 8.89 -7.99
N LYS A 84 20.11 9.33 -8.74
CA LYS A 84 20.17 9.10 -10.19
C LYS A 84 20.41 7.63 -10.51
N GLU A 85 21.33 6.98 -9.80
CA GLU A 85 21.60 5.55 -9.94
C GLU A 85 20.35 4.70 -9.60
N LEU A 86 19.65 5.04 -8.52
CA LEU A 86 18.38 4.41 -8.14
C LEU A 86 17.30 4.57 -9.23
N GLN A 87 17.16 5.76 -9.80
CA GLN A 87 16.18 6.04 -10.86
C GLN A 87 16.45 5.21 -12.11
N VAL A 88 17.72 5.01 -12.47
CA VAL A 88 18.10 4.15 -13.60
C VAL A 88 17.81 2.69 -13.29
N ALA A 89 18.20 2.21 -12.11
CA ALA A 89 18.02 0.82 -11.70
C ALA A 89 16.54 0.43 -11.54
N CYS A 90 15.69 1.37 -11.12
CA CYS A 90 14.27 1.11 -10.85
C CYS A 90 13.33 1.49 -12.00
N LYS A 91 13.86 2.00 -13.12
CA LYS A 91 13.04 2.43 -14.26
C LYS A 91 12.24 1.24 -14.83
N GLY A 92 10.91 1.35 -14.82
CA GLY A 92 10.00 0.32 -15.31
C GLY A 92 9.68 -0.79 -14.30
N LEU A 93 10.25 -0.75 -13.09
CA LEU A 93 9.94 -1.71 -12.01
C LEU A 93 8.88 -1.18 -11.03
N ALA A 94 8.90 0.13 -10.76
CA ALA A 94 8.04 0.77 -9.76
C ALA A 94 7.34 2.02 -10.30
N ILE A 95 6.38 2.53 -9.54
CA ILE A 95 5.64 3.75 -9.88
C ILE A 95 6.39 4.98 -9.34
N GLY A 96 6.62 5.95 -10.23
CA GLY A 96 7.13 7.29 -9.88
C GLY A 96 8.65 7.42 -9.78
N LYS A 97 9.12 8.66 -9.62
CA LYS A 97 10.55 9.04 -9.61
C LYS A 97 11.36 8.40 -8.47
N PHE A 98 10.70 8.05 -7.36
CA PHE A 98 11.35 7.56 -6.13
C PHE A 98 11.17 6.05 -5.93
N CYS A 99 10.92 5.31 -7.02
CA CYS A 99 10.86 3.85 -6.98
C CYS A 99 9.86 3.33 -5.91
N GLY A 100 8.65 3.91 -5.87
CA GLY A 100 7.60 3.56 -4.89
C GLY A 100 7.79 4.08 -3.46
N MET A 101 8.92 4.72 -3.13
CA MET A 101 9.12 5.33 -1.82
C MET A 101 8.64 6.78 -1.80
N LYS A 102 8.24 7.25 -0.62
CA LYS A 102 8.11 8.69 -0.40
C LYS A 102 9.50 9.28 -0.29
N HIS A 103 9.69 10.43 -0.92
CA HIS A 103 10.85 11.26 -0.69
C HIS A 103 10.80 11.75 0.76
N GLN A 104 11.67 11.20 1.62
CA GLN A 104 11.82 11.63 3.01
C GLN A 104 13.05 12.52 3.07
N HIS A 105 12.83 13.83 3.26
CA HIS A 105 13.86 14.84 3.51
C HIS A 105 13.41 15.71 4.67
#